data_AF-A0A2T6K486-F1
#
_entry.id   AF-A0A2T6K486-F1
#
_cell.length_a   1.000
_cell.length_b   1.000
_cell.length_c   1.000
_cell.angle_alpha   90.00
_cell.angle_beta   90.00
_cell.angle_gamma   90.00
#
_symmetry.space_group_name_H-M   'P 1'
#
loop_
_entity.id
_entity.type
_entity.pdbx_description
1 polymer ?
#
loop_
_entity_poly.entity_id
_entity_poly.type
_entity_poly.pdbx_seq_one_letter_code
_entity_poly.pdbx_strand_id
1 'polypeptide(L)'
;MKKSIMVSAFLIFLLTLIAGCNQVDKTNNESDEKAKSVFDDKDKEKATEMIKTLEVNLELFEKETNVAISKGDIDIVDNEVFTQKVDEMSEKLVVQPFLEKYPESLISKRGDLKVTYTPESSDDCTFGNCNYDSIAVPTLQVNEKEWETYKSDEFDITELVFSDVKISYPNKQDSESTSISFVKGESGDLYFSFNPIIKSLNFNLKELDNEFSSIKSDVPESEVDAEEDEFKQEVEELLSNYPKLQ
;
A
#
# COMPACT_ATOMS: atom_id res chain seq x y z
N MET A 1 -52.72 -52.72 -15.80
CA MET A 1 -52.40 -51.27 -15.80
C MET A 1 -51.99 -50.83 -14.38
N LYS A 2 -50.79 -51.20 -13.91
CA LYS A 2 -50.24 -50.79 -12.60
C LYS A 2 -48.69 -50.75 -12.58
N LYS A 3 -48.04 -50.63 -13.74
CA LYS A 3 -46.56 -50.63 -13.85
C LYS A 3 -45.96 -49.31 -14.39
N SER A 4 -46.76 -48.39 -14.94
CA SER A 4 -46.26 -47.09 -15.42
C SER A 4 -46.36 -45.95 -14.40
N ILE A 5 -47.06 -46.13 -13.28
CA ILE A 5 -47.19 -45.09 -12.24
C ILE A 5 -46.01 -45.17 -11.24
N MET A 6 -45.37 -46.33 -11.10
CA MET A 6 -44.28 -46.54 -10.14
C MET A 6 -42.92 -46.02 -10.64
N VAL A 7 -42.73 -45.93 -11.96
CA VAL A 7 -41.49 -45.37 -12.56
C VAL A 7 -41.49 -43.84 -12.48
N SER A 8 -42.67 -43.21 -12.53
CA SER A 8 -42.79 -41.75 -12.40
C SER A 8 -42.57 -41.25 -10.97
N ALA A 9 -42.87 -42.07 -9.95
CA ALA A 9 -42.59 -41.73 -8.55
C ALA A 9 -41.11 -41.91 -8.19
N PHE A 10 -40.40 -42.85 -8.82
CA PHE A 10 -38.97 -43.09 -8.57
C PHE A 10 -38.08 -42.03 -9.22
N LEU A 11 -38.49 -41.48 -10.37
CA LEU A 11 -37.77 -40.39 -11.05
C LEU A 11 -37.87 -39.04 -10.31
N ILE A 12 -38.98 -38.78 -9.59
CA ILE A 12 -39.14 -37.56 -8.81
C ILE A 12 -38.32 -37.62 -7.51
N PHE A 13 -38.14 -38.80 -6.90
CA PHE A 13 -37.32 -38.98 -5.69
C PHE A 13 -35.81 -38.94 -5.97
N LEU A 14 -35.38 -39.25 -7.20
CA LEU A 14 -33.98 -39.12 -7.64
C LEU A 14 -33.58 -37.67 -7.95
N LEU A 15 -34.53 -36.80 -8.32
CA LEU A 15 -34.26 -35.36 -8.48
C LEU A 15 -34.14 -34.64 -7.12
N THR A 16 -34.80 -35.12 -6.06
CA THR A 16 -34.66 -34.56 -4.71
C THR A 16 -33.34 -34.95 -4.02
N LEU A 17 -32.68 -36.03 -4.45
CA LEU A 17 -31.35 -36.41 -3.93
C LEU A 17 -30.20 -35.70 -4.65
N ILE A 18 -30.42 -35.14 -5.85
CA ILE A 18 -29.43 -34.30 -6.53
C ILE A 18 -29.63 -32.81 -6.18
N ALA A 19 -30.82 -32.41 -5.72
CA ALA A 19 -31.06 -31.10 -5.11
C ALA A 19 -30.68 -31.01 -3.61
N GLY A 20 -30.23 -32.13 -3.00
CA GLY A 20 -29.89 -32.22 -1.58
C GLY A 20 -28.45 -32.63 -1.25
N CYS A 21 -27.54 -32.65 -2.24
CA CYS A 21 -26.13 -33.02 -2.03
C CYS A 21 -25.14 -32.07 -2.75
N ASN A 22 -25.53 -30.81 -2.89
CA ASN A 22 -24.60 -29.67 -2.98
C ASN A 22 -24.98 -28.69 -1.86
N GLN A 23 -24.98 -29.19 -0.63
CA GLN A 23 -24.82 -28.34 0.55
C GLN A 23 -23.33 -28.01 0.61
N VAL A 24 -22.91 -27.12 -0.29
CA VAL A 24 -21.79 -26.22 0.02
C VAL A 24 -22.34 -25.34 1.11
N ASP A 25 -21.66 -25.34 2.26
CA ASP A 25 -21.99 -24.48 3.40
C ASP A 25 -22.23 -23.06 2.89
N LYS A 26 -23.51 -22.65 2.90
CA LYS A 26 -23.88 -21.24 2.88
C LYS A 26 -23.68 -20.72 4.29
N THR A 27 -22.42 -20.60 4.67
CA THR A 27 -21.96 -19.53 5.53
C THR A 27 -21.36 -18.52 4.57
N ASN A 28 -21.71 -17.25 4.71
CA ASN A 28 -21.37 -16.12 3.82
C ASN A 28 -22.35 -15.90 2.65
N ASN A 29 -23.35 -15.06 2.90
CA ASN A 29 -23.55 -13.80 2.17
C ASN A 29 -24.88 -13.16 2.62
N GLU A 30 -24.96 -12.81 3.91
CA GLU A 30 -25.92 -11.81 4.40
C GLU A 30 -25.16 -10.61 4.99
N SER A 31 -24.11 -10.15 4.28
CA SER A 31 -23.54 -8.79 4.43
C SER A 31 -23.67 -7.96 3.14
N ASP A 32 -24.30 -8.50 2.09
CA ASP A 32 -24.49 -7.83 0.79
C ASP A 32 -25.63 -6.77 0.77
N GLU A 33 -26.06 -6.27 1.93
CA GLU A 33 -26.91 -5.08 2.02
C GLU A 33 -26.08 -3.82 2.35
N LYS A 34 -25.47 -3.25 1.30
CA LYS A 34 -25.16 -1.82 1.15
C LYS A 34 -24.53 -1.14 2.39
N ALA A 35 -23.33 -1.53 2.76
CA ALA A 35 -22.38 -0.49 3.16
C ALA A 35 -22.20 0.41 1.92
N LYS A 36 -22.52 1.70 2.01
CA LYS A 36 -22.06 2.63 0.98
C LYS A 36 -20.55 2.45 0.90
N SER A 37 -20.04 2.08 -0.28
CA SER A 37 -18.60 2.04 -0.52
C SER A 37 -17.99 3.35 -0.03
N VAL A 38 -17.05 3.27 0.92
CA VAL A 38 -16.33 4.44 1.48
C VAL A 38 -15.64 5.23 0.36
N PHE A 39 -15.21 4.48 -0.67
CA PHE A 39 -14.59 5.00 -1.88
C PHE A 39 -15.55 4.96 -3.08
N ASP A 40 -15.56 6.02 -3.87
CA ASP A 40 -16.25 6.09 -5.16
C ASP A 40 -15.27 6.30 -6.34
N ASP A 41 -15.81 6.37 -7.56
CA ASP A 41 -14.99 6.56 -8.77
C ASP A 41 -14.18 7.87 -8.74
N LYS A 42 -14.66 8.92 -8.05
CA LYS A 42 -13.91 10.18 -7.93
C LYS A 42 -12.74 10.03 -6.98
N ASP A 43 -12.91 9.27 -5.90
CA ASP A 43 -11.81 8.95 -5.00
C ASP A 43 -10.72 8.17 -5.76
N LYS A 44 -11.12 7.23 -6.61
CA LYS A 44 -10.20 6.49 -7.48
C LYS A 44 -9.47 7.41 -8.46
N GLU A 45 -10.19 8.30 -9.13
CA GLU A 45 -9.60 9.29 -10.04
C GLU A 45 -8.59 10.18 -9.31
N LYS A 46 -8.93 10.66 -8.11
CA LYS A 46 -8.06 11.48 -7.25
C LYS A 46 -6.81 10.69 -6.81
N ALA A 47 -6.97 9.43 -6.37
CA ALA A 47 -5.85 8.57 -5.99
C ALA A 47 -4.89 8.33 -7.18
N THR A 48 -5.43 8.09 -8.37
CA THR A 48 -4.65 7.95 -9.60
C THR A 48 -3.91 9.25 -9.95
N GLU A 49 -4.56 10.41 -9.80
CA GLU A 49 -3.94 11.71 -10.00
C GLU A 49 -2.81 11.98 -9.00
N MET A 50 -2.99 11.58 -7.74
CA MET A 50 -1.97 11.66 -6.70
C MET A 50 -0.74 10.81 -7.07
N ILE A 51 -0.93 9.55 -7.48
CA ILE A 51 0.16 8.67 -7.95
C ILE A 51 0.91 9.32 -9.12
N LYS A 52 0.18 9.76 -10.16
CA LYS A 52 0.80 10.41 -11.34
C LYS A 52 1.55 11.69 -11.00
N THR A 53 1.00 12.49 -10.09
CA THR A 53 1.67 13.71 -9.62
C THR A 53 2.99 13.35 -8.95
N LEU A 54 2.99 12.31 -8.11
CA LEU A 54 4.19 11.83 -7.45
C LEU A 54 5.22 11.32 -8.48
N GLU A 55 4.82 10.50 -9.46
CA GLU A 55 5.70 10.01 -10.53
C GLU A 55 6.38 11.15 -11.29
N VAL A 56 5.62 12.17 -11.71
CA VAL A 56 6.17 13.35 -12.40
C VAL A 56 7.19 14.09 -11.53
N ASN A 57 6.90 14.25 -10.23
CA ASN A 57 7.83 14.90 -9.31
C ASN A 57 9.11 14.07 -9.10
N LEU A 58 9.01 12.74 -9.09
CA LEU A 58 10.14 11.82 -8.96
C LEU A 58 11.07 11.88 -10.19
N GLU A 59 10.51 11.90 -11.40
CA GLU A 59 11.27 12.10 -12.63
C GLU A 59 12.02 13.45 -12.63
N LEU A 60 11.34 14.51 -12.17
CA LEU A 60 11.96 15.82 -12.03
C LEU A 60 13.09 15.80 -10.99
N PHE A 61 12.87 15.13 -9.86
CA PHE A 61 13.87 14.97 -8.81
C PHE A 61 15.13 14.25 -9.30
N GLU A 62 15.01 13.10 -9.98
CA GLU A 62 16.17 12.41 -10.55
C GLU A 62 16.94 13.31 -11.50
N LYS A 63 16.23 13.92 -12.46
CA LYS A 63 16.84 14.77 -13.49
C LYS A 63 17.56 15.98 -12.90
N GLU A 64 16.90 16.77 -12.07
CA GLU A 64 17.47 18.02 -11.55
C GLU A 64 18.58 17.76 -10.52
N THR A 65 18.48 16.66 -9.76
CA THR A 65 19.55 16.24 -8.84
C THR A 65 20.80 15.79 -9.60
N ASN A 66 20.65 14.98 -10.65
CA ASN A 66 21.78 14.58 -11.50
C ASN A 66 22.41 15.78 -12.22
N VAL A 67 21.62 16.79 -12.60
CA VAL A 67 22.15 18.06 -13.11
C VAL A 67 22.95 18.80 -12.04
N ALA A 68 22.47 18.86 -10.79
CA ALA A 68 23.19 19.50 -9.69
C ALA A 68 24.51 18.79 -9.36
N ILE A 69 24.51 17.44 -9.36
CA ILE A 69 25.72 16.63 -9.18
C ILE A 69 26.74 16.93 -10.30
N SER A 70 26.32 16.88 -11.57
CA SER A 70 27.22 17.11 -12.70
C SER A 70 27.82 18.53 -12.75
N LYS A 71 27.15 19.51 -12.14
CA LYS A 71 27.65 20.90 -12.02
C LYS A 71 28.58 21.11 -10.81
N GLY A 72 28.67 20.13 -9.91
CA GLY A 72 29.41 20.23 -8.66
C GLY A 72 28.69 21.03 -7.57
N ASP A 73 27.37 21.23 -7.70
CA ASP A 73 26.56 21.87 -6.65
C ASP A 73 26.32 20.91 -5.46
N ILE A 74 26.43 19.60 -5.70
CA ILE A 74 26.41 18.53 -4.70
C ILE A 74 27.81 17.90 -4.66
N ASP A 75 28.41 17.88 -3.47
CA ASP A 75 29.72 17.23 -3.26
C ASP A 75 29.54 15.71 -3.31
N ILE A 76 30.38 15.06 -4.12
CA ILE A 76 30.35 13.62 -4.35
C ILE A 76 31.34 12.85 -3.48
N VAL A 77 32.28 13.53 -2.80
CA VAL A 77 33.38 12.90 -2.05
C VAL A 77 32.96 12.56 -0.62
N ASP A 78 32.06 13.36 -0.04
CA ASP A 78 31.52 13.16 1.30
C ASP A 78 30.12 12.57 1.22
N ASN A 79 30.01 11.28 1.54
CA ASN A 79 28.75 10.54 1.49
C ASN A 79 27.63 11.16 2.35
N GLU A 80 27.98 11.72 3.52
CA GLU A 80 26.99 12.31 4.43
C GLU A 80 26.44 13.60 3.84
N VAL A 81 27.33 14.45 3.31
CA VAL A 81 26.95 15.69 2.62
C VAL A 81 26.16 15.39 1.34
N PHE A 82 26.57 14.39 0.57
CA PHE A 82 25.84 13.93 -0.62
C PHE A 82 24.41 13.55 -0.26
N THR A 83 24.24 12.63 0.70
CA THR A 83 22.91 12.17 1.14
C THR A 83 22.07 13.32 1.65
N GLN A 84 22.63 14.20 2.48
CA GLN A 84 21.91 15.38 2.98
C GLN A 84 21.42 16.27 1.83
N LYS A 85 22.28 16.56 0.85
CA LYS A 85 21.93 17.43 -0.29
C LYS A 85 20.90 16.80 -1.22
N VAL A 86 20.99 15.50 -1.45
CA VAL A 86 19.98 14.77 -2.22
C VAL A 86 18.64 14.73 -1.47
N ASP A 87 18.65 14.51 -0.16
CA ASP A 87 17.45 14.55 0.67
C ASP A 87 16.80 15.95 0.64
N GLU A 88 17.58 17.04 0.74
CA GLU A 88 17.11 18.43 0.57
C GLU A 88 16.47 18.66 -0.81
N MET A 89 17.03 18.08 -1.87
CA MET A 89 16.46 18.14 -3.22
C MET A 89 15.15 17.35 -3.31
N SER A 90 15.07 16.19 -2.67
CA SER A 90 13.85 15.36 -2.63
C SER A 90 12.70 16.07 -1.93
N GLU A 91 12.98 16.75 -0.82
CA GLU A 91 12.01 17.56 -0.09
C GLU A 91 11.47 18.70 -0.98
N LYS A 92 12.38 19.44 -1.62
CA LYS A 92 12.03 20.59 -2.47
C LYS A 92 11.29 20.22 -3.74
N LEU A 93 11.65 19.10 -4.38
CA LEU A 93 11.14 18.74 -5.71
C LEU A 93 10.00 17.73 -5.67
N VAL A 94 9.88 16.94 -4.60
CA VAL A 94 8.89 15.88 -4.48
C VAL A 94 7.91 16.17 -3.37
N VAL A 95 8.38 16.21 -2.12
CA VAL A 95 7.51 16.23 -0.94
C VAL A 95 6.74 17.54 -0.83
N GLN A 96 7.42 18.69 -0.85
CA GLN A 96 6.76 19.99 -0.70
C GLN A 96 5.76 20.27 -1.83
N PRO A 97 6.12 20.13 -3.12
CA PRO A 97 5.14 20.37 -4.20
C PRO A 97 3.95 19.41 -4.13
N PHE A 98 4.18 18.17 -3.67
CA PHE A 98 3.11 17.20 -3.48
C PHE A 98 2.14 17.63 -2.36
N LEU A 99 2.68 18.03 -1.20
CA LEU A 99 1.88 18.49 -0.06
C LEU A 99 1.22 19.87 -0.28
N GLU A 100 1.80 20.73 -1.11
CA GLU A 100 1.16 21.98 -1.54
C GLU A 100 -0.10 21.70 -2.36
N LYS A 101 -0.08 20.66 -3.21
CA LYS A 101 -1.23 20.26 -4.03
C LYS A 101 -2.23 19.41 -3.25
N TYR A 102 -1.75 18.52 -2.39
CA TYR A 102 -2.55 17.60 -1.57
C TYR A 102 -2.15 17.73 -0.09
N PRO A 103 -2.66 18.76 0.62
CA PRO A 103 -2.33 18.98 2.01
C PRO A 103 -2.62 17.75 2.87
N GLU A 104 -1.71 17.46 3.81
CA GLU A 104 -1.81 16.38 4.79
C GLU A 104 -1.87 14.95 4.23
N SER A 105 -1.83 14.75 2.91
CA SER A 105 -1.97 13.43 2.27
C SER A 105 -0.82 12.45 2.50
N LEU A 106 0.29 12.92 3.10
CA LEU A 106 1.39 12.11 3.61
C LEU A 106 1.56 12.40 5.10
N ILE A 107 1.62 11.36 5.92
CA ILE A 107 1.75 11.52 7.38
C ILE A 107 3.23 11.60 7.78
N SER A 108 3.65 12.77 8.27
CA SER A 108 5.05 13.08 8.65
C SER A 108 5.32 13.11 10.16
N LYS A 109 4.32 12.82 11.02
CA LYS A 109 4.41 13.04 12.48
C LYS A 109 5.51 12.25 13.21
N ARG A 110 6.12 11.22 12.60
CA ARG A 110 7.19 10.40 13.21
C ARG A 110 8.55 10.46 12.46
N GLY A 111 8.72 11.33 11.46
CA GLY A 111 10.02 11.47 10.78
C GLY A 111 9.99 12.29 9.50
N ASP A 112 11.18 12.61 8.99
CA ASP A 112 11.34 13.29 7.70
C ASP A 112 10.80 12.40 6.58
N LEU A 113 9.93 12.95 5.74
CA LEU A 113 9.46 12.25 4.54
C LEU A 113 10.64 12.13 3.57
N LYS A 114 11.06 10.89 3.29
CA LYS A 114 12.21 10.65 2.40
C LYS A 114 11.78 9.89 1.16
N VAL A 115 12.26 10.35 0.01
CA VAL A 115 12.10 9.64 -1.25
C VAL A 115 13.13 8.51 -1.33
N THR A 116 12.70 7.33 -1.77
CA THR A 116 13.61 6.23 -2.06
C THR A 116 14.34 6.50 -3.37
N TYR A 117 15.68 6.48 -3.33
CA TYR A 117 16.56 6.57 -4.49
C TYR A 117 17.76 5.64 -4.31
N THR A 118 18.42 5.31 -5.41
CA THR A 118 19.67 4.56 -5.41
C THR A 118 20.81 5.49 -5.83
N PRO A 119 21.81 5.75 -4.97
CA PRO A 119 23.01 6.44 -5.39
C PRO A 119 23.86 5.50 -6.26
N GLU A 120 24.42 6.05 -7.33
CA GLU A 120 25.21 5.33 -8.32
C GLU A 120 26.61 5.95 -8.39
N SER A 121 27.60 5.11 -8.71
CA SER A 121 28.99 5.52 -8.86
C SER A 121 29.57 4.88 -10.11
N SER A 122 30.22 5.68 -10.95
CA SER A 122 31.02 5.15 -12.07
C SER A 122 32.38 4.60 -11.65
N ASP A 123 32.83 4.87 -10.42
CA ASP A 123 34.10 4.42 -9.86
C ASP A 123 33.92 3.29 -8.84
N ASP A 124 34.94 2.44 -8.68
CA ASP A 124 34.97 1.43 -7.63
C ASP A 124 35.04 2.09 -6.23
N CYS A 125 34.06 1.81 -5.37
CA CYS A 125 34.09 2.26 -3.98
C CYS A 125 35.31 1.71 -3.23
N THR A 126 36.05 2.57 -2.52
CA THR A 126 37.22 2.16 -1.73
C THR A 126 37.00 2.41 -0.25
N PHE A 127 37.20 1.38 0.57
CA PHE A 127 37.17 1.45 2.05
C PHE A 127 35.97 2.22 2.66
N GLY A 128 34.77 2.06 2.09
CA GLY A 128 33.53 2.67 2.60
C GLY A 128 33.24 4.09 2.10
N ASN A 129 34.11 4.67 1.27
CA ASN A 129 33.83 5.93 0.56
C ASN A 129 33.56 5.61 -0.91
N CYS A 130 32.44 6.12 -1.42
CA CYS A 130 32.02 6.01 -2.81
C CYS A 130 31.88 7.42 -3.36
N ASN A 131 32.40 7.68 -4.55
CA ASN A 131 32.13 8.95 -5.22
C ASN A 131 30.83 8.79 -6.00
N TYR A 132 29.70 9.10 -5.38
CA TYR A 132 28.40 8.97 -6.05
C TYR A 132 28.20 10.10 -7.05
N ASP A 133 28.12 9.77 -8.34
CA ASP A 133 28.05 10.74 -9.44
C ASP A 133 26.67 10.80 -10.11
N SER A 134 25.75 9.93 -9.72
CA SER A 134 24.32 10.04 -10.04
C SER A 134 23.44 9.43 -8.95
N ILE A 135 22.14 9.73 -9.06
CA ILE A 135 21.07 8.99 -8.40
C ILE A 135 20.12 8.45 -9.46
N ALA A 136 19.39 7.40 -9.10
CA ALA A 136 18.30 6.89 -9.90
C ALA A 136 17.10 6.54 -9.01
N VAL A 137 15.90 6.92 -9.45
CA VAL A 137 14.66 6.67 -8.69
C VAL A 137 13.98 5.39 -9.18
N PRO A 138 13.29 4.65 -8.31
CA PRO A 138 12.48 3.52 -8.73
C PRO A 138 11.36 3.96 -9.67
N THR A 139 11.10 3.19 -10.72
CA THR A 139 9.94 3.41 -11.60
C THR A 139 8.74 2.63 -11.09
N LEU A 140 7.58 3.27 -11.05
CA LEU A 140 6.30 2.63 -10.76
C LEU A 140 5.56 2.32 -12.06
N GLN A 141 4.93 1.14 -12.11
CA GLN A 141 3.94 0.81 -13.12
C GLN A 141 2.67 0.41 -12.38
N VAL A 142 1.68 1.29 -12.43
CA VAL A 142 0.39 1.08 -11.76
C VAL A 142 -0.66 0.66 -12.77
N ASN A 143 -1.27 -0.51 -12.54
CA ASN A 143 -2.44 -0.92 -13.29
C ASN A 143 -3.71 -0.29 -12.69
N GLU A 144 -4.10 0.89 -13.20
CA GLU A 144 -5.26 1.66 -12.70
C GLU A 144 -6.60 0.92 -12.75
N LYS A 145 -6.67 -0.23 -13.45
CA LYS A 145 -7.88 -1.04 -13.54
C LYS A 145 -8.01 -2.07 -12.42
N GLU A 146 -6.89 -2.51 -11.87
CA GLU A 146 -6.81 -3.51 -10.81
C GLU A 146 -6.72 -2.80 -9.45
N TRP A 147 -7.89 -2.44 -8.94
CA TRP A 147 -8.04 -1.83 -7.62
C TRP A 147 -9.11 -2.58 -6.83
N GLU A 148 -8.96 -2.60 -5.52
CA GLU A 148 -9.91 -3.19 -4.60
C GLU A 148 -10.12 -2.29 -3.39
N THR A 149 -11.21 -2.55 -2.67
CA THR A 149 -11.45 -1.94 -1.36
C THR A 149 -11.32 -3.03 -0.32
N TYR A 150 -10.44 -2.81 0.65
CA TYR A 150 -10.21 -3.71 1.77
C TYR A 150 -10.78 -3.08 3.04
N LYS A 151 -11.63 -3.81 3.78
CA LYS A 151 -12.15 -3.36 5.07
C LYS A 151 -11.59 -4.28 6.16
N SER A 152 -10.97 -3.71 7.18
CA SER A 152 -10.62 -4.44 8.40
C SER A 152 -11.83 -4.47 9.33
N ASP A 153 -12.22 -5.68 9.76
CA ASP A 153 -13.24 -5.86 10.79
C ASP A 153 -12.70 -5.59 12.20
N GLU A 154 -11.39 -5.76 12.41
CA GLU A 154 -10.74 -5.57 13.72
C GLU A 154 -10.51 -4.09 14.04
N PHE A 155 -10.15 -3.29 13.03
CA PHE A 155 -9.82 -1.87 13.19
C PHE A 155 -10.91 -0.92 12.67
N ASP A 156 -11.97 -1.44 12.03
CA ASP A 156 -13.08 -0.68 11.42
C ASP A 156 -12.63 0.46 10.50
N ILE A 157 -11.59 0.20 9.69
CA ILE A 157 -11.07 1.13 8.68
C ILE A 157 -11.16 0.49 7.31
N THR A 158 -11.37 1.32 6.29
CA THR A 158 -11.40 0.90 4.90
C THR A 158 -10.22 1.50 4.11
N GLU A 159 -9.54 0.67 3.32
CA GLU A 159 -8.49 1.05 2.38
C GLU A 159 -8.93 0.90 0.92
N LEU A 160 -8.51 1.85 0.08
CA LEU A 160 -8.47 1.72 -1.37
C LEU A 160 -7.08 1.23 -1.77
N VAL A 161 -6.99 0.06 -2.40
CA VAL A 161 -5.73 -0.62 -2.71
C VAL A 161 -5.56 -0.78 -4.22
N PHE A 162 -4.45 -0.30 -4.75
CA PHE A 162 -3.94 -0.66 -6.08
C PHE A 162 -2.97 -1.82 -5.89
N SER A 163 -3.41 -3.05 -6.18
CA SER A 163 -2.70 -4.29 -5.81
C SER A 163 -1.74 -4.81 -6.89
N ASP A 164 -1.88 -4.36 -8.13
CA ASP A 164 -0.98 -4.69 -9.25
C ASP A 164 -0.05 -3.50 -9.55
N VAL A 165 0.82 -3.19 -8.59
CA VAL A 165 1.90 -2.20 -8.76
C VAL A 165 3.22 -2.94 -8.93
N LYS A 166 3.95 -2.62 -10.00
CA LYS A 166 5.32 -3.10 -10.21
C LYS A 166 6.29 -1.97 -9.93
N ILE A 167 7.27 -2.25 -9.07
CA ILE A 167 8.38 -1.34 -8.80
C ILE A 167 9.64 -1.92 -9.43
N SER A 168 10.30 -1.12 -10.27
CA SER A 168 11.55 -1.47 -10.92
C SER A 168 12.67 -0.59 -10.38
N TYR A 169 13.73 -1.24 -9.90
CA TYR A 169 14.94 -0.54 -9.46
C TYR A 169 16.00 -0.62 -10.57
N PRO A 170 16.75 0.46 -10.82
CA PRO A 170 17.82 0.49 -11.83
C PRO A 170 18.83 -0.67 -11.69
N ASN A 171 19.12 -1.05 -10.44
CA ASN A 171 20.12 -2.06 -10.09
C ASN A 171 19.55 -3.48 -9.88
N LYS A 172 18.27 -3.71 -10.21
CA LYS A 172 17.63 -5.03 -10.14
C LYS A 172 17.09 -5.43 -11.50
N GLN A 173 17.35 -6.68 -11.91
CA GLN A 173 16.89 -7.20 -13.19
C GLN A 173 15.37 -7.42 -13.23
N ASP A 174 14.78 -7.78 -12.08
CA ASP A 174 13.37 -8.11 -11.97
C ASP A 174 12.59 -7.01 -11.23
N SER A 175 11.37 -6.76 -11.69
CA SER A 175 10.43 -5.88 -10.99
C SER A 175 9.83 -6.59 -9.78
N GLU A 176 9.69 -5.89 -8.67
CA GLU A 176 9.01 -6.40 -7.47
C GLU A 176 7.52 -6.04 -7.53
N SER A 177 6.67 -6.94 -7.04
CA SER A 177 5.24 -6.67 -6.93
C SER A 177 4.97 -6.03 -5.57
N THR A 178 4.17 -4.99 -5.56
CA THR A 178 3.80 -4.26 -4.35
C THR A 178 2.38 -3.70 -4.52
N SER A 179 1.95 -2.88 -3.57
CA SER A 179 0.70 -2.16 -3.64
C SER A 179 0.91 -0.68 -3.37
N ILE A 180 -0.11 0.12 -3.64
CA ILE A 180 -0.25 1.48 -3.14
C ILE A 180 -1.64 1.57 -2.52
N SER A 181 -1.72 2.05 -1.29
CA SER A 181 -2.96 2.07 -0.53
C SER A 181 -3.29 3.47 -0.02
N PHE A 182 -4.59 3.74 0.07
CA PHE A 182 -5.14 5.00 0.57
C PHE A 182 -6.21 4.76 1.61
N VAL A 183 -6.26 5.62 2.61
CA VAL A 183 -7.39 5.77 3.54
C VAL A 183 -8.09 7.10 3.33
N LYS A 184 -9.35 7.18 3.75
CA LYS A 184 -10.18 8.38 3.62
C LYS A 184 -10.47 8.96 5.00
N GLY A 185 -10.18 10.24 5.18
CA GLY A 185 -10.56 10.97 6.39
C GLY A 185 -12.06 11.27 6.42
N GLU A 186 -12.59 11.60 7.59
CA GLU A 186 -13.98 12.05 7.74
C GLU A 186 -14.30 13.31 6.92
N SER A 187 -13.28 14.12 6.60
CA SER A 187 -13.38 15.28 5.70
C SER A 187 -13.63 14.89 4.23
N GLY A 188 -13.41 13.62 3.87
CA GLY A 188 -13.44 13.12 2.49
C GLY A 188 -12.09 13.22 1.77
N ASP A 189 -11.03 13.67 2.44
CA ASP A 189 -9.68 13.71 1.86
C ASP A 189 -9.02 12.34 1.85
N LEU A 190 -8.10 12.14 0.89
CA LEU A 190 -7.37 10.89 0.72
C LEU A 190 -5.94 11.05 1.24
N TYR A 191 -5.51 10.03 1.96
CA TYR A 191 -4.21 9.94 2.59
C TYR A 191 -3.55 8.65 2.12
N PHE A 192 -2.28 8.69 1.75
CA PHE A 192 -1.55 7.44 1.56
C PHE A 192 -1.49 6.71 2.90
N SER A 193 -2.01 5.48 2.94
CA SER A 193 -1.69 4.54 4.00
C SER A 193 -0.45 3.75 3.64
N PHE A 194 -0.23 3.42 2.37
CA PHE A 194 1.00 2.75 1.94
C PHE A 194 1.52 3.31 0.61
N ASN A 195 2.81 3.68 0.59
CA ASN A 195 3.52 4.03 -0.62
C ASN A 195 4.95 3.47 -0.58
N PRO A 196 5.40 2.70 -1.60
CA PRO A 196 6.72 2.06 -1.57
C PRO A 196 7.88 3.03 -1.86
N ILE A 197 7.62 4.24 -2.37
CA ILE A 197 8.67 5.21 -2.72
C ILE A 197 8.87 6.25 -1.62
N ILE A 198 7.80 6.83 -1.09
CA ILE A 198 7.90 7.79 0.00
C ILE A 198 7.90 7.03 1.32
N LYS A 199 9.01 7.16 2.05
CA LYS A 199 9.10 6.73 3.45
C LYS A 199 8.25 7.69 4.28
N SER A 200 7.04 7.24 4.61
CA SER A 200 6.14 7.89 5.55
C SER A 200 5.69 6.88 6.60
N LEU A 201 4.79 7.25 7.51
CA LEU A 201 4.11 6.28 8.38
C LEU A 201 3.15 5.42 7.55
N ASN A 202 3.75 4.45 6.87
CA ASN A 202 3.03 3.51 6.02
C ASN A 202 2.45 2.37 6.87
N PHE A 203 1.24 1.93 6.55
CA PHE A 203 0.63 0.69 7.03
C PHE A 203 -0.16 0.04 5.91
N ASN A 204 -0.39 -1.26 6.04
CA ASN A 204 -1.24 -2.03 5.15
C ASN A 204 -2.25 -2.80 6.02
N LEU A 205 -3.54 -2.50 5.91
CA LEU A 205 -4.54 -3.11 6.81
C LEU A 205 -4.59 -4.63 6.68
N LYS A 206 -4.37 -5.16 5.48
CA LYS A 206 -4.36 -6.60 5.25
C LYS A 206 -3.17 -7.27 5.93
N GLU A 207 -2.02 -6.62 5.96
CA GLU A 207 -0.87 -7.11 6.73
C GLU A 207 -1.14 -7.04 8.24
N LEU A 208 -1.72 -5.94 8.73
CA LEU A 208 -2.09 -5.80 10.15
C LEU A 208 -3.12 -6.84 10.61
N ASP A 209 -4.16 -7.10 9.79
CA ASP A 209 -5.17 -8.12 10.11
C ASP A 209 -4.58 -9.54 10.11
N ASN A 210 -3.64 -9.82 9.19
CA ASN A 210 -2.94 -11.10 9.16
C ASN A 210 -2.05 -11.29 10.41
N GLU A 211 -1.32 -10.24 10.80
CA GLU A 211 -0.48 -10.25 11.99
C GLU A 211 -1.34 -10.44 13.26
N PHE A 212 -2.42 -9.67 13.41
CA PHE A 212 -3.37 -9.84 14.49
C PHE A 212 -3.94 -11.27 14.55
N SER A 213 -4.34 -11.82 13.40
CA SER A 213 -4.87 -13.18 13.32
C SER A 213 -3.84 -14.25 13.66
N SER A 214 -2.56 -14.04 13.35
CA SER A 214 -1.48 -14.98 13.65
C SER A 214 -1.12 -15.08 15.13
N ILE A 215 -1.45 -14.07 15.95
CA ILE A 215 -1.19 -14.12 17.40
C ILE A 215 -1.83 -15.39 17.99
N LYS A 216 -3.07 -15.70 17.61
CA LYS A 216 -3.79 -16.90 18.08
C LYS A 216 -3.09 -18.23 17.76
N SER A 217 -2.26 -18.27 16.71
CA SER A 217 -1.52 -19.49 16.32
C SER A 217 -0.08 -19.51 16.80
N ASP A 218 0.52 -18.35 17.06
CA ASP A 218 1.97 -18.21 17.18
C ASP A 218 2.43 -17.97 18.63
N VAL A 219 1.52 -17.57 19.54
CA VAL A 219 1.82 -17.40 20.96
C VAL A 219 1.11 -18.43 21.85
N PRO A 220 1.64 -18.74 23.06
CA PRO A 220 0.96 -19.62 24.00
C PRO A 220 -0.45 -19.10 24.33
N GLU A 221 -1.42 -20.00 24.46
CA GLU A 221 -2.83 -19.64 24.76
C GLU A 221 -2.98 -18.76 26.02
N SER A 222 -2.06 -18.88 26.98
CA SER A 222 -2.03 -18.05 28.19
C SER A 222 -1.59 -16.59 27.97
N GLU A 223 -1.04 -16.28 26.79
CA GLU A 223 -0.46 -14.98 26.43
C GLU A 223 -1.24 -14.28 25.31
N VAL A 224 -2.11 -15.00 24.57
CA VAL A 224 -2.88 -14.48 23.43
C VAL A 224 -3.60 -13.17 23.75
N ASP A 225 -4.39 -13.12 24.84
CA ASP A 225 -5.17 -11.92 25.18
C ASP A 225 -4.26 -10.69 25.41
N ALA A 226 -3.09 -10.89 26.02
CA ALA A 226 -2.16 -9.80 26.31
C ALA A 226 -1.46 -9.30 25.03
N GLU A 227 -1.04 -10.21 24.16
CA GLU A 227 -0.39 -9.89 22.89
C GLU A 227 -1.37 -9.24 21.90
N GLU A 228 -2.62 -9.70 21.85
CA GLU A 228 -3.68 -9.06 21.05
C GLU A 228 -3.96 -7.63 21.52
N ASP A 229 -4.05 -7.40 22.83
CA ASP A 229 -4.27 -6.07 23.40
C ASP A 229 -3.07 -5.14 23.15
N GLU A 230 -1.84 -5.64 23.23
CA GLU A 230 -0.62 -4.88 22.92
C GLU A 230 -0.58 -4.49 21.44
N PHE A 231 -0.81 -5.45 20.54
CA PHE A 231 -0.85 -5.17 19.10
C PHE A 231 -1.94 -4.18 18.72
N LYS A 232 -3.15 -4.30 19.31
CA LYS A 232 -4.23 -3.32 19.09
C LYS A 232 -3.81 -1.91 19.51
N GLN A 233 -3.13 -1.76 20.64
CA GLN A 233 -2.63 -0.45 21.09
C GLN A 233 -1.58 0.12 20.15
N GLU A 234 -0.68 -0.70 19.60
CA GLU A 234 0.30 -0.26 18.61
C GLU A 234 -0.37 0.25 17.33
N VAL A 235 -1.36 -0.49 16.84
CA VAL A 235 -2.13 -0.09 15.65
C VAL A 235 -2.94 1.17 15.93
N GLU A 236 -3.60 1.28 17.09
CA GLU A 236 -4.30 2.51 17.48
C GLU A 236 -3.36 3.71 17.57
N GLU A 237 -2.15 3.54 18.11
CA GLU A 237 -1.15 4.61 18.17
C GLU A 237 -0.71 5.03 16.75
N LEU A 238 -0.48 4.07 15.85
CA LEU A 238 -0.16 4.33 14.45
C LEU A 238 -1.27 5.13 13.77
N LEU A 239 -2.52 4.67 13.89
CA LEU A 239 -3.69 5.28 13.29
C LEU A 239 -4.01 6.66 13.87
N SER A 240 -3.66 6.92 15.14
CA SER A 240 -3.84 8.24 15.76
C SER A 240 -3.02 9.37 15.10
N ASN A 241 -2.04 9.01 14.27
CA ASN A 241 -1.28 9.99 13.50
C ASN A 241 -2.08 10.57 12.33
N TYR A 242 -3.04 9.81 11.81
CA TYR A 242 -3.98 10.21 10.77
C TYR A 242 -5.09 11.08 11.35
N PRO A 243 -5.77 11.91 10.53
CA PRO A 243 -7.07 12.46 10.94
C PRO A 243 -8.05 11.32 11.16
N LYS A 244 -9.19 11.62 11.79
CA LYS A 244 -10.23 10.62 12.00
C LYS A 244 -10.65 9.98 10.67
N LEU A 245 -10.50 8.66 10.57
CA LEU A 245 -10.69 7.88 9.34
C LEU A 245 -12.14 7.36 9.21
N GLN A 246 -12.52 7.03 7.97
CA GLN A 246 -13.81 6.43 7.59
C GLN A 246 -13.72 4.92 7.32
#